data_AF-A0A1B7MKQ9-F1
#
_entry.id   AF-A0A1B7MKQ9-F1
#
_cell.length_a   1.000
_cell.length_b   1.000
_cell.length_c   1.000
_cell.angle_alpha   90.00
_cell.angle_beta   90.00
_cell.angle_gamma   90.00
#
_symmetry.space_group_name_H-M   'P 1'
#
loop_
_entity.id
_entity.type
_entity.pdbx_description
1 polymer ?
#
loop_
_entity_poly.entity_id
_entity_poly.type
_entity_poly.pdbx_seq_one_letter_code
_entity_poly.pdbx_strand_id
1 'polypeptide(L)'
;MVNKFSDGRVFVAGDAAHVHSPTGGQGLNSGIQDAFNLGWKIALVEKGLADKSILETYTEERLPVISEMLDMTTSILNQVITTGDMTAQRSPKLYMLGINCRFSSIVLDEFVTPVEGKPINAYGVLDEGHLEAGDRAPDAPRLLHIRLGSSDETTLFSHYRPWYHTVLVFASSTADATPILTALESLNKSVVRIAVMLPSPAPVAHVACPADLVLLDQGGHAYSAYLVETRQIKVFVIRPDGVVGAIAHGAEGVNKYFSKIFVDV
;
A
#
# COMPACT_ATOMS: atom_id res chain seq x y z
N MET A 1 18.00 -16.39 8.68
CA MET A 1 17.84 -14.97 8.31
C MET A 1 18.77 -14.12 9.15
N VAL A 2 19.15 -12.95 8.66
CA VAL A 2 19.84 -11.91 9.44
C VAL A 2 18.88 -11.28 10.46
N ASN A 3 19.42 -10.64 11.51
CA ASN A 3 18.64 -9.93 12.54
C ASN A 3 18.39 -8.44 12.23
N LYS A 4 19.01 -7.91 11.17
CA LYS A 4 18.78 -6.57 10.62
C LYS A 4 18.92 -6.61 9.11
N PHE A 5 18.03 -5.96 8.39
CA PHE A 5 18.03 -5.93 6.93
C PHE A 5 18.73 -4.68 6.38
N SER A 6 18.83 -3.63 7.20
CA SER A 6 19.56 -2.40 6.96
C SER A 6 20.45 -2.04 8.15
N ASP A 7 21.65 -1.55 7.86
CA ASP A 7 22.53 -0.89 8.82
C ASP A 7 23.29 0.26 8.15
N GLY A 8 22.91 1.49 8.50
CA GLY A 8 23.41 2.70 7.85
C GLY A 8 23.15 2.72 6.35
N ARG A 9 24.20 2.52 5.54
CA ARG A 9 24.14 2.52 4.06
C ARG A 9 24.17 1.13 3.44
N VAL A 10 24.22 0.08 4.25
CA VAL A 10 24.32 -1.30 3.77
C VAL A 10 22.96 -1.98 3.95
N PHE A 11 22.51 -2.63 2.88
CA PHE A 11 21.23 -3.32 2.81
C PHE A 11 21.44 -4.75 2.32
N VAL A 12 20.69 -5.68 2.89
CA VAL A 12 20.61 -7.08 2.41
C VAL A 12 19.17 -7.41 2.06
N ALA A 13 18.96 -8.15 0.96
CA ALA A 13 17.65 -8.51 0.44
C ALA A 13 17.69 -9.92 -0.18
N GLY A 14 16.54 -10.61 -0.22
CA GLY A 14 16.44 -11.95 -0.78
C GLY A 14 17.38 -12.95 -0.11
N ASP A 15 17.96 -13.86 -0.89
CA ASP A 15 18.80 -14.96 -0.39
C ASP A 15 20.03 -14.51 0.43
N ALA A 16 20.49 -13.27 0.23
CA ALA A 16 21.56 -12.69 1.06
C ALA A 16 21.10 -12.37 2.50
N ALA A 17 19.81 -12.09 2.68
CA ALA A 17 19.20 -11.79 3.98
C ALA A 17 18.56 -13.02 4.62
N HIS A 18 17.93 -13.89 3.84
CA HIS A 18 17.18 -15.03 4.32
C HIS A 18 17.16 -16.17 3.31
N VAL A 19 17.26 -17.40 3.80
CA VAL A 19 17.18 -18.61 2.97
C VAL A 19 16.07 -19.46 3.54
N HIS A 20 15.12 -19.83 2.69
CA HIS A 20 13.97 -20.66 3.05
C HIS A 20 14.12 -22.08 2.51
N SER A 21 13.39 -23.01 3.10
CA SER A 21 13.14 -24.30 2.47
C SER A 21 12.43 -24.12 1.12
N PRO A 22 12.80 -24.86 0.06
CA PRO A 22 12.11 -24.79 -1.23
C PRO A 22 10.65 -25.29 -1.14
N THR A 23 10.27 -26.01 -0.08
CA THR A 23 8.93 -26.59 0.09
C THR A 23 7.79 -25.57 -0.01
N GLY A 24 8.08 -24.29 0.30
CA GLY A 24 7.12 -23.19 0.15
C GLY A 24 7.17 -22.45 -1.20
N GLY A 25 8.27 -22.53 -1.94
CA GLY A 25 8.46 -21.76 -3.19
C GLY A 25 8.57 -20.23 -3.01
N GLN A 26 9.03 -19.76 -1.84
CA GLN A 26 8.89 -18.35 -1.43
C GLN A 26 10.14 -17.48 -1.58
N GLY A 27 11.31 -18.06 -1.85
CA GLY A 27 12.59 -17.33 -1.91
C GLY A 27 12.55 -16.15 -2.89
N LEU A 28 12.29 -16.44 -4.17
CA LEU A 28 12.22 -15.41 -5.22
C LEU A 28 11.15 -14.35 -4.93
N ASN A 29 9.93 -14.78 -4.55
CA ASN A 29 8.83 -13.86 -4.30
C ASN A 29 9.14 -12.89 -3.14
N SER A 30 9.71 -13.41 -2.06
CA SER A 30 10.10 -12.62 -0.89
C SER A 30 11.25 -11.67 -1.22
N GLY A 31 12.26 -12.13 -1.95
CA GLY A 31 13.38 -11.28 -2.39
C GLY A 31 12.96 -10.14 -3.32
N ILE A 32 12.02 -10.37 -4.25
CA ILE A 32 11.45 -9.32 -5.09
C ILE A 32 10.70 -8.29 -4.23
N GLN A 33 9.90 -8.74 -3.26
CA GLN A 33 9.17 -7.82 -2.39
C GLN A 33 10.10 -7.00 -1.49
N ASP A 34 11.21 -7.57 -1.02
CA ASP A 34 12.22 -6.84 -0.28
C ASP A 34 12.80 -5.70 -1.12
N ALA A 35 13.19 -5.99 -2.36
CA ALA A 35 13.73 -4.99 -3.28
C ALA A 35 12.67 -3.92 -3.65
N PHE A 36 11.41 -4.32 -3.83
CA PHE A 36 10.33 -3.41 -4.18
C PHE A 36 9.98 -2.45 -3.02
N ASN A 37 9.98 -2.97 -1.77
CA ASN A 37 9.80 -2.17 -0.57
C ASN A 37 10.95 -1.17 -0.35
N LEU A 38 12.19 -1.59 -0.59
CA LEU A 38 13.37 -0.76 -0.36
C LEU A 38 13.60 0.28 -1.48
N GLY A 39 13.33 -0.08 -2.74
CA GLY A 39 13.74 0.67 -3.92
C GLY A 39 13.19 2.11 -3.97
N TRP A 40 11.91 2.29 -3.65
CA TRP A 40 11.31 3.62 -3.66
C TRP A 40 11.86 4.52 -2.54
N LYS A 41 12.18 3.94 -1.38
CA LYS A 41 12.73 4.64 -0.22
C LYS A 41 14.13 5.17 -0.52
N ILE A 42 15.00 4.32 -1.08
CA ILE A 42 16.33 4.73 -1.55
C ILE A 42 16.22 5.83 -2.60
N ALA A 43 15.32 5.66 -3.58
CA ALA A 43 15.16 6.65 -4.64
C ALA A 43 14.74 8.04 -4.11
N LEU A 44 13.90 8.11 -3.07
CA LEU A 44 13.54 9.40 -2.46
C LEU A 44 14.70 10.02 -1.67
N VAL A 45 15.42 9.23 -0.88
CA VAL A 45 16.57 9.71 -0.09
C VAL A 45 17.69 10.21 -1.00
N GLU A 46 18.03 9.46 -2.05
CA GLU A 46 19.10 9.85 -2.99
C GLU A 46 18.72 11.08 -3.83
N LYS A 47 17.42 11.34 -4.02
CA LYS A 47 16.92 12.59 -4.64
C LYS A 47 16.85 13.77 -3.66
N GLY A 48 17.20 13.57 -2.38
CA GLY A 48 17.07 14.59 -1.34
C GLY A 48 15.62 14.93 -0.99
N LEU A 49 14.67 14.06 -1.34
CA LEU A 49 13.24 14.29 -1.11
C LEU A 49 12.76 13.72 0.23
N ALA A 50 13.51 12.79 0.82
CA ALA A 50 13.17 12.14 2.09
C ALA A 50 14.37 12.05 3.01
N ASP A 51 14.12 12.02 4.32
CA ASP A 51 15.16 11.81 5.32
C ASP A 51 15.62 10.35 5.34
N LYS A 52 16.87 10.10 5.71
CA LYS A 52 17.44 8.75 5.75
C LYS A 52 16.71 7.82 6.72
N SER A 53 16.05 8.35 7.75
CA SER A 53 15.28 7.57 8.72
C SER A 53 14.21 6.68 8.06
N ILE A 54 13.65 7.06 6.90
CA ILE A 54 12.69 6.19 6.20
C ILE A 54 13.29 4.85 5.78
N LEU A 55 14.62 4.75 5.63
CA LEU A 55 15.32 3.51 5.26
C LEU A 55 15.36 2.50 6.41
N GLU A 56 15.17 2.95 7.66
CA GLU A 56 15.07 2.07 8.84
C GLU A 56 13.78 1.25 8.79
N THR A 57 12.71 1.80 8.20
CA THR A 57 11.43 1.12 8.02
C THR A 57 11.54 -0.14 7.15
N TYR A 58 12.61 -0.30 6.35
CA TYR A 58 12.83 -1.54 5.59
C TYR A 58 13.03 -2.74 6.52
N THR A 59 13.85 -2.60 7.56
CA THR A 59 14.02 -3.65 8.56
C THR A 59 12.74 -3.84 9.36
N GLU A 60 12.12 -2.73 9.79
CA GLU A 60 10.85 -2.73 10.53
C GLU A 60 9.77 -3.54 9.79
N GLU A 61 9.60 -3.30 8.49
CA GLU A 61 8.54 -3.88 7.67
C GLU A 61 8.83 -5.31 7.20
N ARG A 62 10.08 -5.59 6.77
CA ARG A 62 10.40 -6.86 6.09
C ARG A 62 10.84 -7.97 7.03
N LEU A 63 11.50 -7.65 8.13
CA LEU A 63 11.99 -8.67 9.05
C LEU A 63 10.85 -9.51 9.64
N PRO A 64 9.73 -8.94 10.12
CA PRO A 64 8.62 -9.76 10.65
C PRO A 64 7.95 -10.63 9.58
N VAL A 65 7.81 -10.12 8.35
CA VAL A 65 7.26 -10.87 7.20
C VAL A 65 8.11 -12.11 6.93
N ILE A 66 9.43 -11.95 6.85
CA ILE A 66 10.35 -13.05 6.59
C ILE A 66 10.39 -14.05 7.75
N SER A 67 10.34 -13.55 9.00
CA SER A 67 10.30 -14.41 10.19
C SER A 67 9.07 -15.33 10.17
N GLU A 68 7.87 -14.77 9.98
CA GLU A 68 6.64 -15.56 9.95
C GLU A 68 6.64 -16.56 8.77
N MET A 69 7.18 -16.15 7.61
CA MET A 69 7.32 -17.04 6.46
C MET A 69 8.30 -18.20 6.70
N LEU A 70 9.39 -17.96 7.43
CA LEU A 70 10.32 -19.03 7.83
C LEU A 70 9.64 -20.03 8.76
N ASP A 71 8.89 -19.55 9.75
CA ASP A 71 8.17 -20.41 10.69
C ASP A 71 7.15 -21.30 9.96
N MET A 72 6.39 -20.73 9.03
CA MET A 72 5.45 -21.48 8.19
C MET A 72 6.14 -22.52 7.31
N THR A 73 7.17 -22.13 6.57
CA THR A 73 7.86 -23.04 5.64
C THR A 73 8.64 -24.15 6.35
N THR A 74 9.18 -23.87 7.55
CA THR A 74 9.85 -24.86 8.40
C THR A 74 8.85 -25.86 8.96
N SER A 75 7.67 -25.38 9.39
CA SER A 75 6.59 -26.25 9.86
C SER A 75 6.12 -27.22 8.77
N ILE A 76 5.95 -26.73 7.54
CA ILE A 76 5.59 -27.57 6.38
C ILE A 76 6.69 -28.60 6.09
N LEU A 77 7.96 -28.19 6.07
CA LEU A 77 9.08 -29.12 5.85
C LEU A 77 9.10 -30.24 6.90
N ASN A 78 8.97 -29.89 8.18
CA ASN A 78 8.96 -30.87 9.26
C ASN A 78 7.77 -31.84 9.12
N GLN A 79 6.60 -31.35 8.70
CA GLN A 79 5.45 -32.22 8.43
C GLN A 79 5.75 -33.19 7.29
N VAL A 80 6.29 -32.71 6.16
CA VAL A 80 6.64 -33.56 5.02
C VAL A 80 7.68 -34.63 5.40
N ILE A 81 8.70 -34.26 6.18
CA ILE A 81 9.73 -35.20 6.63
C ILE A 81 9.14 -36.27 7.57
N THR A 82 8.22 -35.89 8.46
CA THR A 82 7.68 -36.80 9.48
C THR A 82 6.60 -37.73 8.93
N THR A 83 5.74 -37.24 8.02
CA THR A 83 4.61 -38.02 7.49
C THR A 83 4.90 -38.68 6.16
N GLY A 84 5.92 -38.21 5.41
CA GLY A 84 6.14 -38.58 4.01
C GLY A 84 5.07 -38.06 3.05
N ASP A 85 4.11 -37.29 3.56
CA ASP A 85 2.96 -36.79 2.80
C ASP A 85 3.27 -35.40 2.23
N MET A 86 3.45 -35.36 0.91
CA MET A 86 3.66 -34.12 0.15
C MET A 86 2.34 -33.39 -0.18
N THR A 87 1.19 -33.93 0.22
CA THR A 87 -0.13 -33.35 -0.04
C THR A 87 -0.60 -32.39 1.06
N ALA A 88 0.24 -32.11 2.06
CA ALA A 88 -0.03 -31.13 3.11
C ALA A 88 -0.62 -29.84 2.52
N GLN A 89 -1.83 -29.51 2.98
CA GLN A 89 -2.63 -28.42 2.44
C GLN A 89 -1.84 -27.11 2.55
N ARG A 90 -1.56 -26.47 1.41
CA ARG A 90 -0.82 -25.21 1.39
C ARG A 90 -1.65 -24.11 2.04
N SER A 91 -1.13 -23.50 3.10
CA SER A 91 -1.75 -22.35 3.74
C SER A 91 -1.96 -21.22 2.72
N PRO A 92 -3.14 -20.56 2.68
CA PRO A 92 -3.36 -19.38 1.84
C PRO A 92 -2.35 -18.25 2.08
N LYS A 93 -1.70 -18.20 3.26
CA LYS A 93 -0.62 -17.25 3.56
C LYS A 93 0.58 -17.39 2.60
N LEU A 94 0.78 -18.56 2.00
CA LEU A 94 1.82 -18.80 0.99
C LEU A 94 1.54 -18.09 -0.34
N TYR A 95 0.32 -17.57 -0.57
CA TYR A 95 0.05 -16.67 -1.69
C TYR A 95 0.60 -15.26 -1.45
N MET A 96 1.05 -14.95 -0.22
CA MET A 96 1.64 -13.66 0.15
C MET A 96 0.73 -12.44 -0.06
N LEU A 97 -0.56 -12.66 -0.32
CA LEU A 97 -1.52 -11.59 -0.60
C LEU A 97 -1.93 -10.81 0.66
N GLY A 98 -1.86 -11.46 1.84
CA GLY A 98 -2.17 -10.84 3.14
C GLY A 98 -0.99 -10.12 3.80
N ILE A 99 0.14 -9.97 3.11
CA ILE A 99 1.29 -9.24 3.67
C ILE A 99 0.90 -7.79 3.91
N ASN A 100 1.16 -7.30 5.13
CA ASN A 100 0.89 -5.93 5.52
C ASN A 100 2.07 -5.30 6.29
N CYS A 101 2.03 -3.98 6.41
CA CYS A 101 3.01 -3.12 7.06
C CYS A 101 2.35 -2.27 8.16
N ARG A 102 1.27 -2.73 8.79
CA ARG A 102 0.45 -1.95 9.76
C ARG A 102 1.25 -1.43 10.96
N PHE A 103 2.35 -2.11 11.27
CA PHE A 103 3.26 -1.81 12.37
C PHE A 103 4.39 -0.84 11.98
N SER A 104 4.46 -0.40 10.72
CA SER A 104 5.47 0.53 10.24
C SER A 104 5.31 1.92 10.86
N SER A 105 6.42 2.53 11.24
CA SER A 105 6.47 3.85 11.87
C SER A 105 5.96 4.98 10.98
N ILE A 106 5.98 4.79 9.65
CA ILE A 106 5.47 5.76 8.67
C ILE A 106 3.97 5.63 8.40
N VAL A 107 3.30 4.56 8.86
CA VAL A 107 1.86 4.38 8.64
C VAL A 107 1.05 5.40 9.46
N LEU A 108 -0.10 5.81 8.91
CA LEU A 108 -1.06 6.69 9.57
C LEU A 108 -2.50 6.23 9.28
N ASP A 109 -3.25 5.87 10.31
CA ASP A 109 -4.69 5.59 10.18
C ASP A 109 -5.46 6.47 11.16
N GLU A 110 -6.32 7.36 10.68
CA GLU A 110 -7.15 8.23 11.51
C GLU A 110 -8.47 7.56 11.93
N PHE A 111 -8.81 6.41 11.36
CA PHE A 111 -10.04 5.67 11.62
C PHE A 111 -9.84 4.50 12.59
N VAL A 112 -8.58 4.16 12.89
CA VAL A 112 -8.22 3.09 13.82
C VAL A 112 -7.48 3.69 15.01
N THR A 113 -7.91 3.34 16.22
CA THR A 113 -7.16 3.71 17.43
C THR A 113 -5.93 2.83 17.56
N PRO A 114 -4.71 3.40 17.68
CA PRO A 114 -3.51 2.61 17.92
C PRO A 114 -3.66 1.81 19.21
N VAL A 115 -3.47 0.49 19.13
CA VAL A 115 -3.42 -0.38 20.29
C VAL A 115 -1.96 -0.65 20.62
N GLU A 116 -1.50 -0.12 21.74
CA GLU A 116 -0.14 -0.32 22.22
C GLU A 116 0.11 -1.81 22.51
N GLY A 117 1.24 -2.34 22.05
CA GLY A 117 1.58 -3.75 22.24
C GLY A 117 0.76 -4.73 21.41
N LYS A 118 0.00 -4.28 20.40
CA LYS A 118 -0.65 -5.19 19.42
C LYS A 118 0.43 -6.11 18.82
N PRO A 119 0.26 -7.44 18.88
CA PRO A 119 1.21 -8.37 18.28
C PRO A 119 1.41 -8.05 16.80
N ILE A 120 2.66 -8.13 16.34
CA ILE A 120 2.98 -7.99 14.93
C ILE A 120 2.39 -9.21 14.20
N ASN A 121 1.42 -8.94 13.32
CA ASN A 121 0.84 -9.94 12.43
C ASN A 121 1.18 -9.54 10.99
N ALA A 122 2.27 -10.11 10.46
CA ALA A 122 2.79 -9.73 9.16
C ALA A 122 1.93 -10.29 8.00
N TYR A 123 1.13 -11.32 8.27
CA TYR A 123 0.17 -11.92 7.34
C TYR A 123 -1.27 -11.82 7.86
N GLY A 124 -1.97 -10.78 7.43
CA GLY A 124 -3.39 -10.57 7.67
C GLY A 124 -4.27 -11.58 6.95
N VAL A 125 -5.54 -11.64 7.36
CA VAL A 125 -6.58 -12.36 6.61
C VAL A 125 -7.06 -11.45 5.49
N LEU A 126 -7.16 -12.00 4.28
CA LEU A 126 -7.84 -11.32 3.18
C LEU A 126 -9.34 -11.35 3.48
N ASP A 127 -9.84 -10.28 4.07
CA ASP A 127 -11.26 -10.10 4.37
C ASP A 127 -11.74 -8.85 3.63
N GLU A 128 -12.79 -9.01 2.81
CA GLU A 128 -13.40 -7.90 2.08
C GLU A 128 -14.08 -6.88 3.01
N GLY A 129 -14.32 -7.23 4.27
CA GLY A 129 -14.90 -6.35 5.29
C GLY A 129 -13.90 -5.50 6.07
N HIS A 130 -12.60 -5.59 5.77
CA HIS A 130 -11.56 -4.97 6.59
C HIS A 130 -10.42 -4.37 5.77
N LEU A 131 -10.12 -3.09 6.03
CA LEU A 131 -8.98 -2.39 5.44
C LEU A 131 -8.38 -1.44 6.48
N GLU A 132 -7.11 -1.61 6.81
CA GLU A 132 -6.33 -0.71 7.67
C GLU A 132 -5.15 -0.11 6.89
N ALA A 133 -4.67 1.06 7.30
CA ALA A 133 -3.40 1.55 6.81
C ALA A 133 -2.28 0.54 7.12
N GLY A 134 -1.41 0.30 6.15
CA GLY A 134 -0.40 -0.75 6.13
C GLY A 134 -0.81 -1.97 5.32
N ASP A 135 -2.08 -2.15 4.99
CA ASP A 135 -2.51 -3.23 4.10
C ASP A 135 -2.13 -2.99 2.65
N ARG A 136 -2.13 -4.07 1.87
CA ARG A 136 -2.06 -3.96 0.41
C ARG A 136 -3.27 -3.17 -0.10
N ALA A 137 -3.03 -2.19 -0.96
CA ALA A 137 -4.10 -1.44 -1.60
C ALA A 137 -4.98 -2.38 -2.45
N PRO A 138 -6.31 -2.38 -2.26
CA PRO A 138 -7.21 -3.14 -3.13
C PRO A 138 -7.19 -2.62 -4.57
N ASP A 139 -7.38 -3.52 -5.54
CA ASP A 139 -7.71 -3.12 -6.91
C ASP A 139 -9.20 -2.83 -7.03
N ALA A 140 -9.58 -2.07 -8.06
CA ALA A 140 -10.96 -1.86 -8.44
C ALA A 140 -11.06 -1.89 -9.97
N PRO A 141 -11.74 -2.89 -10.57
CA PRO A 141 -11.98 -2.93 -12.00
C PRO A 141 -13.17 -2.05 -12.38
N ARG A 142 -13.39 -1.88 -13.69
CA ARG A 142 -14.56 -1.17 -14.26
C ARG A 142 -14.66 0.29 -13.79
N LEU A 143 -13.51 0.94 -13.66
CA LEU A 143 -13.45 2.37 -13.46
C LEU A 143 -13.52 3.05 -14.82
N LEU A 144 -14.22 4.17 -14.91
CA LEU A 144 -14.20 5.01 -16.10
C LEU A 144 -13.26 6.20 -15.85
N HIS A 145 -12.18 6.29 -16.61
CA HIS A 145 -11.29 7.45 -16.54
C HIS A 145 -11.89 8.61 -17.34
N ILE A 146 -12.30 9.66 -16.63
CA ILE A 146 -12.94 10.83 -17.23
C ILE A 146 -11.87 11.78 -17.79
N ARG A 147 -11.81 11.93 -19.11
CA ARG A 147 -10.94 12.88 -19.81
C ARG A 147 -11.76 13.80 -20.71
N LEU A 148 -11.22 14.96 -21.06
CA LEU A 148 -11.90 15.89 -21.95
C LEU A 148 -12.11 15.23 -23.32
N GLY A 149 -13.36 14.94 -23.69
CA GLY A 149 -13.72 14.35 -24.98
C GLY A 149 -13.48 12.85 -25.15
N SER A 150 -13.00 12.13 -24.13
CA SER A 150 -12.94 10.66 -24.15
C SER A 150 -13.07 10.05 -22.76
N SER A 151 -13.54 8.81 -22.70
CA SER A 151 -13.61 8.06 -21.45
C SER A 151 -13.34 6.59 -21.74
N ASP A 152 -12.38 6.01 -21.04
CA ASP A 152 -11.96 4.62 -21.23
C ASP A 152 -12.11 3.84 -19.93
N GLU A 153 -12.51 2.58 -20.04
CA GLU A 153 -12.55 1.66 -18.91
C GLU A 153 -11.13 1.29 -18.48
N THR A 154 -10.91 1.22 -17.17
CA THR A 154 -9.61 0.97 -16.56
C THR A 154 -9.76 0.24 -15.21
N THR A 155 -8.62 -0.13 -14.62
CA THR A 155 -8.54 -0.61 -13.23
C THR A 155 -7.67 0.32 -12.39
N LEU A 156 -7.86 0.31 -11.08
CA LEU A 156 -7.09 1.15 -10.17
C LEU A 156 -5.59 0.84 -10.22
N PHE A 157 -5.21 -0.44 -10.27
CA PHE A 157 -3.82 -0.88 -10.37
C PHE A 157 -3.10 -0.37 -11.62
N SER A 158 -3.83 -0.12 -12.72
CA SER A 158 -3.23 0.45 -13.94
C SER A 158 -2.67 1.87 -13.74
N HIS A 159 -3.04 2.55 -12.64
CA HIS A 159 -2.65 3.92 -12.32
C HIS A 159 -1.56 4.01 -11.25
N TYR A 160 -1.20 2.92 -10.57
CA TYR A 160 -0.10 2.91 -9.61
C TYR A 160 1.25 2.76 -10.29
N ARG A 161 2.28 3.46 -9.78
CA ARG A 161 3.64 3.36 -10.28
C ARG A 161 4.66 3.33 -9.14
N PRO A 162 5.79 2.63 -9.31
CA PRO A 162 6.79 2.45 -8.26
C PRO A 162 7.68 3.67 -7.98
N TRP A 163 7.31 4.86 -8.48
CA TRP A 163 8.09 6.09 -8.31
C TRP A 163 7.29 7.29 -7.81
N TYR A 164 5.99 7.13 -7.53
CA TYR A 164 5.18 8.16 -6.87
C TYR A 164 4.17 7.54 -5.90
N HIS A 165 3.76 8.34 -4.91
CA HIS A 165 2.60 8.06 -4.08
C HIS A 165 1.33 8.45 -4.83
N THR A 166 0.25 7.71 -4.61
CA THR A 166 -1.08 8.05 -5.17
C THR A 166 -2.01 8.44 -4.03
N VAL A 167 -2.48 9.69 -4.00
CA VAL A 167 -3.52 10.15 -3.08
C VAL A 167 -4.88 9.91 -3.75
N LEU A 168 -5.69 9.03 -3.17
CA LEU A 168 -7.05 8.75 -3.61
C LEU A 168 -8.03 9.52 -2.74
N VAL A 169 -8.75 10.47 -3.34
CA VAL A 169 -9.80 11.24 -2.67
C VAL A 169 -11.15 10.68 -3.07
N PHE A 170 -11.78 9.93 -2.18
CA PHE A 170 -13.17 9.50 -2.37
C PHE A 170 -14.09 10.65 -1.98
N ALA A 171 -15.00 11.02 -2.87
CA ALA A 171 -15.94 12.10 -2.67
C ALA A 171 -17.19 11.91 -3.54
N SER A 172 -18.34 12.43 -3.10
CA SER A 172 -19.60 12.36 -3.86
C SER A 172 -19.57 13.19 -5.14
N SER A 173 -18.78 14.25 -5.17
CA SER A 173 -18.59 15.13 -6.32
C SER A 173 -17.18 15.72 -6.35
N THR A 174 -16.77 16.23 -7.51
CA THR A 174 -15.51 16.97 -7.64
C THR A 174 -15.49 18.28 -6.84
N ALA A 175 -16.66 18.89 -6.62
CA ALA A 175 -16.80 20.08 -5.77
C ALA A 175 -16.46 19.76 -4.32
N ASP A 176 -16.91 18.61 -3.81
CA ASP A 176 -16.61 18.16 -2.45
C ASP A 176 -15.12 17.81 -2.25
N ALA A 177 -14.47 17.32 -3.31
CA ALA A 177 -13.03 17.05 -3.29
C ALA A 177 -12.17 18.34 -3.37
N THR A 178 -12.71 19.43 -3.95
CA THR A 178 -11.93 20.64 -4.29
C THR A 178 -11.16 21.24 -3.10
N PRO A 179 -11.72 21.39 -1.89
CA PRO A 179 -10.98 21.92 -0.74
C PRO A 179 -9.73 21.09 -0.41
N ILE A 180 -9.81 19.77 -0.52
CA ILE A 180 -8.67 18.86 -0.30
C ILE A 180 -7.64 19.05 -1.41
N LEU A 181 -8.09 19.11 -2.67
CA LEU A 181 -7.17 19.30 -3.82
C LEU A 181 -6.41 20.62 -3.72
N THR A 182 -7.07 21.71 -3.34
CA THR A 182 -6.43 23.01 -3.13
C THR A 182 -5.42 22.95 -1.99
N ALA A 183 -5.75 22.33 -0.87
CA ALA A 183 -4.83 22.18 0.25
C ALA A 183 -3.61 21.30 -0.03
N LEU A 184 -3.67 20.47 -1.08
CA LEU A 184 -2.59 19.57 -1.51
C LEU A 184 -1.86 20.07 -2.77
N GLU A 185 -2.14 21.29 -3.25
CA GLU A 185 -1.59 21.80 -4.51
C GLU A 185 -0.07 22.00 -4.50
N SER A 186 0.50 22.23 -3.31
CA SER A 186 1.94 22.41 -3.08
C SER A 186 2.74 21.12 -3.15
N LEU A 187 2.08 19.95 -3.08
CA LEU A 187 2.76 18.67 -3.10
C LEU A 187 3.55 18.48 -4.40
N ASN A 188 4.75 17.90 -4.27
CA ASN A 188 5.64 17.69 -5.39
C ASN A 188 5.06 16.68 -6.40
N LYS A 189 4.54 17.20 -7.53
CA LYS A 189 3.91 16.43 -8.62
C LYS A 189 4.85 15.43 -9.33
N SER A 190 6.15 15.43 -9.04
CA SER A 190 7.07 14.40 -9.55
C SER A 190 7.00 13.10 -8.75
N VAL A 191 6.55 13.16 -7.49
CA VAL A 191 6.52 12.04 -6.53
C VAL A 191 5.16 11.83 -5.86
N VAL A 192 4.18 12.70 -6.14
CA VAL A 192 2.79 12.53 -5.71
C VAL A 192 1.86 12.70 -6.92
N ARG A 193 0.86 11.83 -7.02
CA ARG A 193 -0.28 11.94 -7.94
C ARG A 193 -1.57 11.94 -7.14
N ILE A 194 -2.51 12.79 -7.51
CA ILE A 194 -3.80 12.90 -6.85
C ILE A 194 -4.90 12.42 -7.82
N ALA A 195 -5.69 11.46 -7.38
CA ALA A 195 -6.85 10.94 -8.10
C ALA A 195 -8.12 11.17 -7.28
N VAL A 196 -9.18 11.64 -7.93
CA VAL A 196 -10.52 11.73 -7.34
C VAL A 196 -11.34 10.51 -7.77
N MET A 197 -11.95 9.85 -6.80
CA MET A 197 -12.83 8.69 -7.00
C MET A 197 -14.28 9.08 -6.74
N LEU A 198 -15.11 9.04 -7.78
CA LEU A 198 -16.52 9.41 -7.74
C LEU A 198 -17.41 8.15 -7.78
N PRO A 199 -18.53 8.11 -7.03
CA PRO A 199 -19.43 6.97 -7.04
C PRO A 199 -20.34 7.01 -8.27
N SER A 200 -20.93 5.87 -8.65
CA SER A 200 -22.05 5.83 -9.60
C SER A 200 -23.40 5.93 -8.86
N PRO A 201 -24.41 6.69 -9.34
CA PRO A 201 -24.39 7.57 -10.51
C PRO A 201 -23.95 9.00 -10.14
N ALA A 202 -22.69 9.35 -10.36
CA ALA A 202 -22.28 10.75 -10.42
C ALA A 202 -22.56 11.32 -11.82
N PRO A 203 -23.02 12.57 -11.94
CA PRO A 203 -23.16 13.22 -13.24
C PRO A 203 -21.81 13.19 -13.96
N VAL A 204 -21.74 12.54 -15.13
CA VAL A 204 -20.54 12.49 -15.99
C VAL A 204 -20.29 13.85 -16.67
N ALA A 205 -20.77 14.94 -16.09
CA ALA A 205 -20.47 16.27 -16.58
C ALA A 205 -18.96 16.47 -16.44
N HIS A 206 -18.31 16.96 -17.49
CA HIS A 206 -16.92 17.41 -17.43
C HIS A 206 -16.84 18.55 -16.41
N VAL A 207 -16.59 18.22 -15.15
CA VAL A 207 -16.27 19.21 -14.14
C VAL A 207 -14.77 19.43 -14.20
N ALA A 208 -14.35 20.67 -14.44
CA ALA A 208 -12.95 21.06 -14.30
C ALA A 208 -12.50 20.69 -12.87
N CYS A 209 -11.66 19.67 -12.78
CA CYS A 209 -11.13 19.16 -11.52
C CYS A 209 -9.60 19.31 -11.59
N PRO A 210 -8.96 19.94 -10.58
CA PRO A 210 -7.52 20.16 -10.59
C PRO A 210 -6.68 18.89 -10.30
N ALA A 211 -7.33 17.74 -10.09
CA ALA A 211 -6.66 16.46 -9.85
C ALA A 211 -5.92 15.94 -11.10
N ASP A 212 -4.89 15.11 -10.90
CA ASP A 212 -4.19 14.45 -12.01
C ASP A 212 -5.09 13.43 -12.71
N LEU A 213 -5.99 12.79 -11.97
CA LEU A 213 -6.93 11.77 -12.45
C LEU A 213 -8.32 11.97 -11.86
N VAL A 214 -9.36 11.73 -12.67
CA VAL A 214 -10.74 11.63 -12.21
C VAL A 214 -11.31 10.29 -12.66
N LEU A 215 -11.70 9.47 -11.71
CA LEU A 215 -12.17 8.10 -11.91
C LEU A 215 -13.61 7.98 -11.42
N LEU A 216 -14.49 7.42 -12.26
CA LEU A 216 -15.85 7.09 -11.90
C LEU A 216 -15.95 5.59 -11.63
N ASP A 217 -16.37 5.23 -10.42
CA ASP A 217 -16.57 3.84 -10.01
C ASP A 217 -17.91 3.29 -10.53
N GLN A 218 -17.95 2.89 -11.80
CA GLN A 218 -19.17 2.40 -12.44
C GLN A 218 -19.68 1.10 -11.81
N GLY A 219 -18.76 0.24 -11.37
CA GLY A 219 -19.08 -1.06 -10.78
C GLY A 219 -19.31 -1.04 -9.27
N GLY A 220 -19.02 0.08 -8.59
CA GLY A 220 -19.05 0.17 -7.12
C GLY A 220 -17.91 -0.60 -6.43
N HIS A 221 -16.93 -1.08 -7.20
CA HIS A 221 -15.86 -1.93 -6.69
C HIS A 221 -14.85 -1.15 -5.85
N ALA A 222 -14.55 0.09 -6.22
CA ALA A 222 -13.63 0.93 -5.45
C ALA A 222 -14.25 1.33 -4.11
N TYR A 223 -15.48 1.83 -4.11
CA TYR A 223 -16.18 2.22 -2.88
C TYR A 223 -16.37 1.02 -1.93
N SER A 224 -16.67 -0.16 -2.48
CA SER A 224 -16.76 -1.40 -1.69
C SER A 224 -15.41 -1.82 -1.13
N ALA A 225 -14.37 -1.94 -1.96
CA ALA A 225 -13.07 -2.46 -1.54
C ALA A 225 -12.33 -1.53 -0.58
N TYR A 226 -12.56 -0.22 -0.67
CA TYR A 226 -11.98 0.78 0.24
C TYR A 226 -12.88 1.10 1.44
N LEU A 227 -14.03 0.43 1.57
CA LEU A 227 -14.98 0.59 2.68
C LEU A 227 -15.38 2.06 2.87
N VAL A 228 -15.81 2.69 1.78
CA VAL A 228 -16.24 4.10 1.75
C VAL A 228 -17.73 4.17 1.45
N GLU A 229 -18.47 4.91 2.26
CA GLU A 229 -19.86 5.23 1.96
C GLU A 229 -19.94 6.34 0.90
N THR A 230 -20.94 6.31 0.02
CA THR A 230 -21.02 7.23 -1.14
C THR A 230 -21.09 8.71 -0.78
N ARG A 231 -21.50 9.05 0.45
CA ARG A 231 -21.58 10.42 0.99
C ARG A 231 -20.39 10.81 1.87
N GLN A 232 -19.49 9.86 2.14
CA GLN A 232 -18.34 10.07 2.98
C GLN A 232 -17.18 10.61 2.14
N ILE A 233 -16.45 11.58 2.71
CA ILE A 233 -15.12 11.93 2.22
C ILE A 233 -14.11 11.10 3.00
N LYS A 234 -13.26 10.37 2.28
CA LYS A 234 -12.19 9.57 2.86
C LYS A 234 -11.00 9.59 1.91
N VAL A 235 -9.81 9.83 2.44
CA VAL A 235 -8.59 9.98 1.65
C VAL A 235 -7.63 8.85 1.97
N PHE A 236 -7.09 8.22 0.94
CA PHE A 236 -6.09 7.17 1.06
C PHE A 236 -4.80 7.63 0.41
N VAL A 237 -3.66 7.34 1.03
CA VAL A 237 -2.36 7.52 0.40
C VAL A 237 -1.77 6.16 0.11
N ILE A 238 -1.57 5.86 -1.16
CA ILE A 238 -0.99 4.60 -1.64
C ILE A 238 0.49 4.84 -1.91
N ARG A 239 1.33 4.03 -1.26
CA ARG A 239 2.79 4.04 -1.43
C ARG A 239 3.18 3.54 -2.83
N PRO A 240 4.40 3.88 -3.30
CA PRO A 240 4.91 3.37 -4.57
C PRO A 240 4.96 1.83 -4.65
N ASP A 241 5.05 1.15 -3.50
CA ASP A 241 5.03 -0.31 -3.42
C ASP A 241 3.62 -0.94 -3.35
N GLY A 242 2.56 -0.13 -3.50
CA GLY A 242 1.17 -0.60 -3.54
C GLY A 242 0.56 -0.91 -2.17
N VAL A 243 1.16 -0.40 -1.10
CA VAL A 243 0.65 -0.47 0.27
C VAL A 243 -0.13 0.81 0.60
N VAL A 244 -1.24 0.70 1.32
CA VAL A 244 -1.95 1.86 1.89
C VAL A 244 -1.04 2.45 2.97
N GLY A 245 -0.39 3.57 2.69
CA GLY A 245 0.44 4.28 3.66
C GLY A 245 -0.38 5.04 4.68
N ALA A 246 -1.50 5.64 4.24
CA ALA A 246 -2.40 6.34 5.14
C ALA A 246 -3.88 6.21 4.79
N ILE A 247 -4.72 6.30 5.81
CA ILE A 247 -6.17 6.54 5.72
C ILE A 247 -6.48 7.79 6.56
N ALA A 248 -7.00 8.84 5.92
CA ALA A 248 -7.16 10.16 6.50
C ALA A 248 -8.56 10.75 6.23
N HIS A 249 -8.98 11.68 7.10
CA HIS A 249 -10.22 12.43 6.95
C HIS A 249 -10.13 13.52 5.86
N GLY A 250 -8.93 13.98 5.53
CA GLY A 250 -8.72 15.07 4.57
C GLY A 250 -7.25 15.44 4.39
N ALA A 251 -7.01 16.66 3.90
CA ALA A 251 -5.67 17.14 3.55
C ALA A 251 -4.70 17.24 4.75
N GLU A 252 -5.20 17.57 5.95
CA GLU A 252 -4.36 17.64 7.15
C GLU A 252 -3.72 16.28 7.48
N GLY A 253 -4.49 15.21 7.47
CA GLY A 253 -3.99 13.84 7.68
C GLY A 253 -3.03 13.41 6.56
N VAL A 254 -3.29 13.79 5.30
CA VAL A 254 -2.36 13.54 4.20
C VAL A 254 -1.01 14.26 4.41
N ASN A 255 -1.02 15.53 4.80
CA ASN A 255 0.19 16.29 5.09
C ASN A 255 0.93 15.72 6.32
N LYS A 256 0.18 15.29 7.34
CA LYS A 256 0.74 14.58 8.51
C LYS A 256 1.40 13.26 8.15
N TYR A 257 0.86 12.52 7.18
CA TYR A 257 1.52 11.33 6.66
C TYR A 257 2.79 11.69 5.89
N PHE A 258 2.70 12.64 4.97
CA PHE A 258 3.84 13.02 4.14
C PHE A 258 4.97 13.68 4.93
N SER A 259 4.70 14.37 6.04
CA SER A 259 5.75 14.90 6.92
C SER A 259 6.58 13.81 7.62
N LYS A 260 6.09 12.56 7.67
CA LYS A 260 6.90 11.41 8.11
C LYS A 260 7.86 10.90 7.03
N ILE A 261 7.72 11.35 5.78
CA ILE A 261 8.46 10.84 4.63
C ILE A 261 9.33 11.91 4.01
N PHE A 262 8.72 13.03 3.60
CA PHE A 262 9.38 14.08 2.86
C PHE A 262 10.00 15.13 3.78
N VAL A 263 11.15 15.68 3.38
CA VAL A 263 11.86 16.73 4.13
C VAL A 263 11.30 18.13 3.88
N ASP A 264 10.65 18.33 2.73
CA ASP A 264 9.99 19.59 2.34
C ASP A 264 8.53 19.28 1.94
N VAL A 265 7.56 19.58 2.81
CA VAL A 265 6.11 19.45 2.56
C VAL A 265 5.45 20.81 2.68
#